data_AF-A0A367Q8S0-F1
#
_entry.id   AF-A0A367Q8S0-F1
#
_cell.length_a   1.000
_cell.length_b   1.000
_cell.length_c   1.000
_cell.angle_alpha   90.00
_cell.angle_beta   90.00
_cell.angle_gamma   90.00
#
_symmetry.space_group_name_H-M   'P 1'
#
loop_
_entity.id
_entity.type
_entity.pdbx_description
1 polymer ?
#
loop_
_entity_poly.entity_id
_entity_poly.type
_entity_poly.pdbx_seq_one_letter_code
_entity_poly.pdbx_strand_id
1 'polypeptide(L)' 'MSNPTPVQSQSFKEQQFKGYTEELTEPLAKKVTGLKLPQSVHDALHALPQEERVKYLRRIICEAVERDLMSDQ' A
#
# COMPACT_ATOMS: atom_id res chain seq x y z
N MET A 1 -26.20 4.25 29.23
CA MET A 1 -26.27 5.61 28.68
C MET A 1 -25.06 5.79 27.77
N SER A 2 -25.26 6.04 26.47
CA SER A 2 -24.15 6.38 25.57
C SER A 2 -23.47 7.67 26.02
N ASN A 3 -22.15 7.76 25.84
CA ASN A 3 -21.39 8.95 26.20
C ASN A 3 -21.91 10.18 25.40
N PRO A 4 -22.42 11.23 26.07
CA PRO A 4 -22.97 12.42 25.40
C PRO A 4 -21.92 13.23 24.63
N THR A 5 -20.64 13.05 24.94
CA THR A 5 -19.51 13.67 24.24
C THR A 5 -18.57 12.58 23.71
N PRO A 6 -18.86 11.99 22.54
CA PRO A 6 -17.98 11.00 21.95
C PRO A 6 -16.60 11.62 21.69
N VAL A 7 -15.56 11.01 22.27
CA VAL A 7 -14.17 11.45 22.11
C VAL A 7 -13.71 11.40 20.64
N GLN A 8 -14.31 10.52 19.85
CA GLN A 8 -14.10 10.44 18.41
C GLN A 8 -15.17 11.23 17.66
N SER A 9 -14.75 12.31 17.00
CA SER A 9 -15.60 13.08 16.09
C SER A 9 -16.15 12.20 14.97
N GLN A 10 -17.28 12.60 14.37
CA GLN A 10 -17.81 11.90 13.19
C GLN A 10 -16.80 11.90 12.04
N SER A 11 -16.09 13.01 11.84
CA SER A 11 -15.02 13.10 10.84
C SER A 11 -13.91 12.07 11.04
N PHE A 12 -13.54 11.75 12.29
CA PHE A 12 -12.53 10.72 12.57
C PHE A 12 -13.04 9.33 12.17
N LYS A 13 -14.31 9.03 12.45
CA LYS A 13 -14.95 7.76 12.09
C LYS A 13 -15.08 7.59 10.57
N GLU A 14 -15.40 8.67 9.86
CA GLU A 14 -15.49 8.70 8.40
C GLU A 14 -14.13 8.50 7.73
N GLN A 15 -13.06 9.05 8.32
CA GLN A 15 -11.70 8.90 7.80
C GLN A 15 -11.05 7.55 8.12
N GLN A 16 -11.52 6.84 9.15
CA GLN A 16 -10.95 5.56 9.59
C GLN A 16 -10.91 4.49 8.47
N PHE A 17 -11.82 4.57 7.50
CA PHE A 17 -11.92 3.63 6.38
C PHE A 17 -11.65 4.27 5.02
N LYS A 18 -11.26 5.55 5.00
CA LYS A 18 -10.94 6.24 3.76
C LYS A 18 -9.56 5.77 3.27
N GLY A 19 -9.57 4.86 2.31
CA GLY A 19 -8.34 4.45 1.62
C GLY A 19 -7.71 5.64 0.88
N TYR A 20 -6.40 5.57 0.65
CA TYR A 20 -5.76 6.44 -0.32
C TYR A 20 -6.37 6.15 -1.69
N THR A 21 -7.04 7.13 -2.28
CA THR A 21 -7.71 6.99 -3.57
C THR A 21 -6.65 7.07 -4.66
N GLU A 22 -6.17 5.92 -5.09
CA GLU A 22 -5.49 5.76 -6.36
C GLU A 22 -6.53 5.30 -7.39
N GLU A 23 -6.47 5.82 -8.62
CA GLU A 23 -7.27 5.31 -9.74
C GLU A 23 -6.74 3.92 -10.13
N LEU A 24 -7.14 2.91 -9.37
CA LEU A 24 -6.78 1.54 -9.62
C LEU A 24 -7.75 0.96 -10.65
N THR A 25 -7.21 0.43 -11.73
CA THR A 25 -7.96 -0.27 -12.78
C THR A 25 -8.39 -1.69 -12.37
N GLU A 26 -7.78 -2.23 -11.31
CA GLU A 26 -8.01 -3.60 -10.85
C GLU A 26 -8.14 -3.68 -9.31
N PRO A 27 -8.81 -4.73 -8.78
CA PRO A 27 -8.94 -4.88 -7.34
C PRO A 27 -7.61 -5.17 -6.65
N LEU A 28 -7.47 -4.67 -5.43
CA LEU A 28 -6.33 -4.95 -4.57
C LEU A 28 -6.33 -6.40 -4.07
N ALA A 29 -5.13 -6.96 -3.96
CA ALA A 29 -4.90 -8.28 -3.41
C ALA A 29 -5.39 -8.39 -1.95
N LYS A 30 -5.87 -9.58 -1.60
CA LYS A 30 -6.30 -9.88 -0.22
C LYS A 30 -5.14 -9.87 0.76
N LYS A 31 -3.96 -10.33 0.33
CA LYS A 31 -2.74 -10.42 1.15
C LYS A 31 -1.87 -9.18 0.95
N VAL A 32 -1.19 -8.79 2.02
CA VAL A 32 -0.34 -7.59 2.06
C VAL A 32 1.11 -7.96 1.77
N THR A 33 1.80 -7.18 0.94
CA THR A 33 3.24 -7.30 0.64
C THR A 33 3.95 -6.02 1.11
N GLY A 34 3.75 -5.67 2.39
CA GLY A 34 4.06 -4.34 2.95
C GLY A 34 2.93 -3.33 2.74
N LEU A 35 2.39 -3.29 1.52
CA LEU A 35 1.16 -2.58 1.17
C LEU A 35 0.25 -3.46 0.31
N LYS A 36 -1.01 -3.06 0.15
CA LYS A 36 -1.94 -3.77 -0.74
C LYS A 36 -1.62 -3.39 -2.18
N LEU A 37 -1.28 -4.38 -2.98
CA LEU A 37 -0.97 -4.23 -4.39
C LEU A 37 -2.16 -4.66 -5.24
N PRO A 38 -2.25 -4.18 -6.48
CA PRO A 38 -3.15 -4.75 -7.48
C PRO A 38 -2.98 -6.29 -7.58
N GLN A 39 -4.08 -7.02 -7.76
CA GLN A 39 -4.08 -8.49 -7.69
C GLN A 39 -3.09 -9.11 -8.68
N SER A 40 -3.05 -8.63 -9.94
CA SER A 40 -2.13 -9.15 -10.95
C SER A 40 -0.65 -9.00 -10.56
N VAL A 41 -0.27 -7.84 -10.01
CA VAL A 41 1.09 -7.54 -9.55
C VAL A 41 1.46 -8.41 -8.35
N HIS A 42 0.53 -8.60 -7.42
CA HIS A 42 0.74 -9.48 -6.27
C HIS A 42 1.04 -10.91 -6.72
N ASP A 43 0.24 -11.46 -7.64
CA ASP A 43 0.41 -12.82 -8.11
C ASP A 43 1.75 -13.01 -8.84
N ALA A 44 2.14 -12.03 -9.68
CA ALA A 44 3.43 -12.05 -10.35
C ALA A 44 4.61 -12.01 -9.38
N LEU A 45 4.55 -11.19 -8.32
CA LEU A 45 5.59 -11.13 -7.30
C LEU A 45 5.68 -12.43 -6.48
N HIS A 46 4.54 -13.02 -6.13
CA HIS A 46 4.50 -14.25 -5.32
C HIS A 46 4.76 -15.53 -6.10
N ALA A 47 4.79 -15.47 -7.44
CA ALA A 47 5.32 -16.54 -8.28
C ALA A 47 6.84 -16.72 -8.12
N LEU A 48 7.57 -15.68 -7.68
CA LEU A 48 9.00 -15.77 -7.41
C LEU A 48 9.28 -16.48 -6.06
N PRO A 49 10.38 -17.25 -5.97
CA PRO A 49 10.91 -17.74 -4.70
C PRO A 49 11.11 -16.60 -3.70
N GLN A 50 10.95 -16.89 -2.41
CA GLN A 50 10.97 -15.86 -1.36
C GLN A 50 12.26 -15.02 -1.40
N GLU A 51 13.42 -15.64 -1.57
CA GLU A 51 14.71 -14.93 -1.61
C GLU A 51 14.79 -13.98 -2.81
N GLU A 52 14.39 -14.46 -4.00
CA GLU A 52 14.39 -13.66 -5.23
C GLU A 52 13.40 -12.49 -5.16
N ARG A 53 12.21 -12.74 -4.63
CA ARG A 53 11.20 -11.70 -4.41
C ARG A 53 11.73 -10.57 -3.54
N VAL A 54 12.42 -10.88 -2.44
CA VAL A 54 12.99 -9.86 -1.54
C VAL A 54 14.07 -9.04 -2.24
N LYS A 55 14.98 -9.71 -2.97
CA LYS A 55 16.03 -9.02 -3.75
C LYS A 55 15.43 -8.11 -4.82
N TYR A 56 14.42 -8.60 -5.54
CA TYR A 56 13.71 -7.84 -6.56
C TYR A 56 13.03 -6.59 -5.99
N LEU A 57 12.22 -6.75 -4.93
CA LEU A 57 11.52 -5.62 -4.31
C LEU A 57 12.48 -4.56 -3.80
N ARG A 58 13.56 -4.96 -3.12
CA ARG A 58 14.58 -4.03 -2.64
C ARG A 58 15.19 -3.23 -3.79
N ARG A 59 15.59 -3.91 -4.88
CA ARG A 59 16.19 -3.26 -6.03
C ARG A 59 15.24 -2.25 -6.66
N ILE A 60 14.01 -2.66 -7.00
CA ILE A 60 13.04 -1.80 -7.68
C ILE A 60 12.64 -0.60 -6.82
N ILE A 61 12.49 -0.77 -5.50
CA ILE A 61 12.19 0.35 -4.60
C ILE A 61 13.37 1.34 -4.57
N CYS A 62 14.60 0.87 -4.42
CA CYS A 62 15.78 1.75 -4.45
C CYS A 62 15.89 2.50 -5.79
N GLU A 63 15.78 1.79 -6.92
CA GLU A 63 15.86 2.39 -8.26
C GLU A 63 14.77 3.46 -8.46
N ALA A 64 13.54 3.19 -8.06
CA ALA A 64 12.44 4.15 -8.19
C ALA A 64 12.64 5.39 -7.30
N VAL A 65 13.07 5.20 -6.05
CA VAL A 65 13.33 6.32 -5.13
C VAL A 65 14.51 7.16 -5.61
N GLU A 66 15.59 6.51 -6.05
CA GLU A 66 16.74 7.21 -6.61
C GLU A 66 16.33 8.06 -7.81
N ARG A 67 15.59 7.48 -8.75
CA ARG A 67 15.12 8.17 -9.96
C ARG A 67 14.15 9.31 -9.66
N ASP A 68 13.13 9.06 -8.86
CA ASP A 68 11.96 9.95 -8.75
C ASP A 68 12.10 10.97 -7.61
N LEU A 69 12.95 10.70 -6.60
CA LEU A 69 13.06 11.52 -5.39
C LEU A 69 14.48 12.02 -5.09
N MET A 70 15.53 11.39 -5.64
CA MET A 70 16.92 11.75 -5.33
C MET A 70 17.72 12.29 -6.52
N SER A 71 17.30 12.03 -7.76
CA SER A 71 18.05 12.42 -8.97
C SER A 71 17.93 13.91 -9.33
N ASP A 72 17.12 14.69 -8.60
CA ASP A 72 16.93 16.14 -8.76
C ASP A 72 17.56 16.97 -7.62
N GLN A 73 18.62 16.47 -6.95
CA GLN A 73 19.44 17.26 -6.01
C GLN A 73 20.86 17.48 -6.52
#